data_AF-A0A536V687-F1
#
_entry.id   AF-A0A536V687-F1
#
_cell.length_a   1.000
_cell.length_b   1.000
_cell.length_c   1.000
_cell.angle_alpha   90.00
_cell.angle_beta   90.00
_cell.angle_gamma   90.00
#
_symmetry.space_group_name_H-M   'P 1'
#
loop_
_entity.id
_entity.type
_entity.pdbx_description
1 polymer ?
#
loop_
_entity_poly.entity_id
_entity_poly.type
_entity_poly.pdbx_seq_one_letter_code
_entity_poly.pdbx_strand_id
1 'polypeptide(L)'
;MCQTGESIGKLKPPTPKPAAIPVALLQQGVRVFIALREHRHAYNSAYVAHCGSVLSETGEKWPQTRACRPGCGVSLPLKRCAMMSSLVPALIAFIAAWVALIWLRKPGRLPADPPNQRSLHERTTPRGGGLAIWVGFIAACVWTLPIRPWLPPLLMVIAVSVWDDRRGLPVIARLMVQLAAAALWFILDEGSINIAIGLIAIIWMANLFNFMDGSDGLAATVAILGFGAYSFASAANGNADAPLTLALPAAALPFLFFNWPPAKIFLGDVGAVPLGFLAAVWGISGWQNQSWPAWFPVLVFLPFIADATVTLIRRLARGQRIWEPHRVHFYQKLVQLGLGHRGTLALYAALMAGTSLSAVAALLRAPAAGMLLLGLWAVVLTLLYISIDYSWRKSEQHTQ
;
A
#
# COMPACT_ATOMS: atom_id res chain seq x y z
N MET A 1 48.95 65.92 -4.53
CA MET A 1 50.01 65.31 -5.35
C MET A 1 49.90 63.80 -5.23
N CYS A 2 49.90 63.10 -6.38
CA CYS A 2 50.05 61.65 -6.60
C CYS A 2 48.91 60.73 -6.09
N GLN A 3 48.06 60.15 -6.96
CA GLN A 3 48.23 59.05 -7.95
C GLN A 3 47.56 57.75 -7.40
N THR A 4 46.41 57.31 -7.96
CA THR A 4 46.22 56.10 -8.81
C THR A 4 46.77 54.83 -8.17
N GLY A 5 46.03 53.76 -7.82
CA GLY A 5 44.91 53.09 -8.49
C GLY A 5 45.39 51.70 -8.90
N GLU A 6 44.98 50.62 -8.21
CA GLU A 6 45.21 49.24 -8.69
C GLU A 6 44.24 48.23 -8.05
N SER A 7 44.02 47.14 -8.77
CA SER A 7 42.77 46.38 -8.90
C SER A 7 42.36 45.46 -7.74
N ILE A 8 41.05 45.38 -7.50
CA ILE A 8 40.39 44.33 -6.72
C ILE A 8 40.52 43.00 -7.48
N GLY A 9 41.39 42.11 -6.97
CA GLY A 9 41.51 40.73 -7.45
C GLY A 9 40.24 39.93 -7.15
N LYS A 10 39.65 39.35 -8.20
CA LYS A 10 38.50 38.42 -8.13
C LYS A 10 38.88 37.15 -7.36
N LEU A 11 38.29 36.95 -6.18
CA LEU A 11 38.28 35.65 -5.49
C LEU A 11 37.29 34.72 -6.21
N LYS A 12 37.82 33.67 -6.84
CA LYS A 12 37.05 32.59 -7.48
C LYS A 12 36.59 31.60 -6.39
N PRO A 13 35.30 31.26 -6.26
CA PRO A 13 34.86 30.27 -5.28
C PRO A 13 35.36 28.86 -5.66
N PRO A 14 35.61 27.97 -4.67
CA PRO A 14 36.05 26.61 -4.95
C PRO A 14 34.94 25.81 -5.63
N THR A 15 35.30 25.08 -6.70
CA THR A 15 34.42 24.11 -7.34
C THR A 15 34.16 22.92 -6.40
N PRO A 16 32.92 22.46 -6.21
CA PRO A 16 32.64 21.27 -5.41
C PRO A 16 33.23 20.04 -6.11
N LYS A 17 34.11 19.31 -5.43
CA LYS A 17 34.52 17.96 -5.87
C LYS A 17 33.30 17.03 -5.77
N PRO A 18 33.08 16.11 -6.75
CA PRO A 18 32.04 15.11 -6.63
C PRO A 18 32.36 14.22 -5.41
N ALA A 19 31.37 14.05 -4.52
CA ALA A 19 31.46 13.15 -3.40
C ALA A 19 31.64 11.72 -3.92
N ALA A 20 32.85 11.19 -3.85
CA ALA A 20 33.11 9.78 -4.10
C ALA A 20 32.40 8.97 -3.00
N ILE A 21 31.40 8.19 -3.38
CA ILE A 21 30.78 7.20 -2.49
C ILE A 21 31.91 6.26 -2.04
N PRO A 22 32.20 6.12 -0.73
CA PRO A 22 33.28 5.27 -0.26
C PRO A 22 33.05 3.84 -0.75
N VAL A 23 34.06 3.25 -1.41
CA VAL A 23 34.03 1.86 -1.90
C VAL A 23 33.61 0.87 -0.78
N ALA A 24 33.88 1.20 0.47
CA ALA A 24 33.44 0.44 1.65
C ALA A 24 31.91 0.37 1.82
N LEU A 25 31.16 1.43 1.48
CA LEU A 25 29.69 1.46 1.53
C LEU A 25 29.08 0.59 0.41
N LEU A 26 29.70 0.61 -0.78
CA LEU A 26 29.35 -0.29 -1.88
C LEU A 26 29.63 -1.75 -1.51
N GLN A 27 30.78 -2.05 -0.90
CA GLN A 27 31.13 -3.41 -0.47
C GLN A 27 30.25 -3.94 0.67
N GLN A 28 29.84 -3.08 1.61
CA GLN A 28 28.86 -3.46 2.64
C GLN A 28 27.47 -3.71 2.03
N GLY A 29 27.03 -2.87 1.08
CA GLY A 29 25.80 -3.10 0.33
C GLY A 29 25.79 -4.44 -0.41
N VAL A 30 26.91 -4.80 -1.06
CA VAL A 30 27.07 -6.10 -1.75
C VAL A 30 27.04 -7.28 -0.78
N ARG A 31 27.61 -7.16 0.44
CA ARG A 31 27.54 -8.22 1.45
C ARG A 31 26.13 -8.42 2.01
N VAL A 32 25.40 -7.34 2.29
CA VAL A 32 23.99 -7.40 2.68
C VAL A 32 23.15 -8.00 1.54
N PHE A 33 23.45 -7.66 0.30
CA PHE A 33 22.79 -8.18 -0.89
C PHE A 33 23.00 -9.70 -1.07
N ILE A 34 24.24 -10.19 -0.94
CA ILE A 34 24.54 -11.64 -1.02
C ILE A 34 23.85 -12.41 0.12
N ALA A 35 23.85 -11.87 1.34
CA ALA A 35 23.16 -12.49 2.47
C ALA A 35 21.64 -12.58 2.26
N LEU A 36 21.00 -11.51 1.77
CA LEU A 36 19.55 -11.52 1.46
C LEU A 36 19.19 -12.53 0.36
N ARG A 37 20.08 -12.71 -0.64
CA ARG A 37 19.92 -13.67 -1.75
C ARG A 37 19.94 -15.12 -1.29
N GLU A 38 20.95 -15.50 -0.50
CA GLU A 38 21.07 -16.87 0.03
C GLU A 38 19.91 -17.22 0.98
N HIS A 39 19.40 -16.24 1.73
CA HIS A 39 18.28 -16.43 2.65
C HIS A 39 16.92 -16.63 1.96
N ARG A 40 16.65 -16.03 0.79
CA ARG A 40 15.38 -16.24 0.06
C ARG A 40 15.22 -17.70 -0.39
N HIS A 41 16.29 -18.31 -0.90
CA HIS A 41 16.29 -19.72 -1.30
C HIS A 41 16.19 -20.65 -0.09
N ALA A 42 16.90 -20.34 1.00
CA ALA A 42 16.83 -21.11 2.24
C ALA A 42 15.44 -21.04 2.89
N TYR A 43 14.76 -19.89 2.87
CA TYR A 43 13.43 -19.73 3.45
C TYR A 43 12.36 -20.50 2.70
N ASN A 44 12.35 -20.43 1.36
CA ASN A 44 11.41 -21.23 0.56
C ASN A 44 11.61 -22.74 0.82
N SER A 45 12.86 -23.17 1.01
CA SER A 45 13.17 -24.56 1.37
C SER A 45 12.75 -24.92 2.81
N ALA A 46 12.95 -24.01 3.77
CA ALA A 46 12.64 -24.22 5.19
C ALA A 46 11.13 -24.14 5.47
N TYR A 47 10.38 -23.28 4.78
CA TYR A 47 8.91 -23.20 4.90
C TYR A 47 8.24 -24.47 4.39
N VAL A 48 8.73 -25.01 3.27
CA VAL A 48 8.31 -26.32 2.74
C VAL A 48 8.67 -27.44 3.73
N ALA A 49 9.88 -27.41 4.32
CA ALA A 49 10.31 -28.39 5.31
C ALA A 49 9.49 -28.33 6.62
N HIS A 50 9.16 -27.13 7.11
CA HIS A 50 8.34 -26.92 8.31
C HIS A 50 6.88 -27.38 8.10
N CYS A 51 6.29 -27.12 6.93
CA CYS A 51 5.00 -27.72 6.58
C CYS A 51 5.09 -29.26 6.50
N GLY A 52 6.21 -29.79 6.01
CA GLY A 52 6.48 -31.23 5.99
C GLY A 52 6.57 -31.85 7.39
N SER A 53 7.20 -31.18 8.35
CA SER A 53 7.34 -31.68 9.73
C SER A 53 6.02 -31.65 10.50
N VAL A 54 5.20 -30.59 10.34
CA VAL A 54 3.86 -30.49 10.95
C VAL A 54 2.90 -31.58 10.43
N LEU A 55 3.05 -32.00 9.17
CA LEU A 55 2.31 -33.13 8.60
C LEU A 55 2.82 -34.49 9.07
N SER A 56 4.07 -34.58 9.54
CA SER A 56 4.64 -35.82 10.09
C SER A 56 4.21 -36.07 11.55
N GLU A 57 3.92 -35.02 12.31
CA GLU A 57 3.46 -35.11 13.70
C GLU A 57 1.96 -35.41 13.83
N THR A 58 1.17 -35.10 12.79
CA THR A 58 -0.25 -35.48 12.68
C THR A 58 -0.39 -36.85 12.03
N GLY A 59 -0.07 -37.89 12.80
CA GLY A 59 0.04 -39.27 12.34
C GLY A 59 -1.22 -39.84 11.66
N GLU A 60 -1.09 -40.14 10.37
CA GLU A 60 -1.71 -41.32 9.76
C GLU A 60 -0.60 -42.20 9.18
N LYS A 61 -0.55 -43.46 9.62
CA LYS A 61 0.35 -44.49 9.07
C LYS A 61 0.02 -44.70 7.59
N TRP A 62 0.75 -44.05 6.69
CA TRP A 62 0.74 -44.38 5.27
C TRP A 62 1.76 -45.50 5.00
N PRO A 63 1.37 -46.62 4.37
CA PRO A 63 2.29 -47.72 4.11
C PRO A 63 3.35 -47.25 3.11
N GLN A 64 4.62 -47.47 3.46
CA GLN A 64 5.73 -47.35 2.52
C GLN A 64 5.53 -48.36 1.39
N THR A 65 4.95 -47.96 0.26
CA THR A 65 5.21 -48.60 -1.04
C THR A 65 4.69 -47.76 -2.20
N ARG A 66 5.54 -47.70 -3.24
CA ARG A 66 5.37 -47.20 -4.62
C ARG A 66 5.63 -45.72 -4.86
N ALA A 67 6.68 -45.52 -5.65
CA ALA A 67 7.10 -44.28 -6.28
C ALA A 67 5.91 -43.46 -6.80
N CYS A 68 5.73 -42.27 -6.24
CA CYS A 68 4.80 -41.27 -6.76
C CYS A 68 5.21 -40.88 -8.18
N ARG A 69 4.30 -41.09 -9.14
CA ARG A 69 4.37 -40.43 -10.44
C ARG A 69 4.30 -38.90 -10.25
N PRO A 70 4.97 -38.11 -11.09
CA PRO A 70 4.82 -36.65 -11.05
C PRO A 70 3.38 -36.30 -11.46
N GLY A 71 2.61 -35.74 -10.52
CA GLY A 71 1.21 -35.34 -10.74
C GLY A 71 0.21 -35.73 -9.64
N CYS A 72 0.61 -36.48 -8.61
CA CYS A 72 -0.30 -36.84 -7.52
C CYS A 72 -0.39 -35.70 -6.48
N GLY A 73 -1.57 -35.10 -6.34
CA GLY A 73 -1.81 -33.87 -5.58
C GLY A 73 -1.58 -33.99 -4.07
N VAL A 74 -0.55 -33.30 -3.57
CA VAL A 74 -0.31 -33.00 -2.15
C VAL A 74 -0.92 -31.65 -1.76
N SER A 75 -1.90 -31.14 -2.51
CA SER A 75 -2.29 -29.72 -2.49
C SER A 75 -3.19 -29.29 -1.33
N LEU A 76 -3.90 -30.20 -0.67
CA LEU A 76 -4.85 -29.86 0.40
C LEU A 76 -4.20 -29.62 1.78
N PRO A 77 -3.28 -30.48 2.27
CA PRO A 77 -2.67 -30.31 3.58
C PRO A 77 -1.73 -29.09 3.68
N LEU A 78 -0.99 -28.79 2.61
CA LEU A 78 -0.11 -27.61 2.51
C LEU A 78 -0.90 -26.29 2.57
N LYS A 79 -2.08 -26.22 1.95
CA LYS A 79 -2.94 -25.02 1.99
C LYS A 79 -3.52 -24.74 3.38
N ARG A 80 -3.88 -25.80 4.13
CA ARG A 80 -4.35 -25.68 5.52
C ARG A 80 -3.24 -25.22 6.46
N CYS A 81 -2.02 -25.75 6.30
CA CYS A 81 -0.86 -25.30 7.07
C CYS A 81 -0.50 -23.84 6.78
N ALA A 82 -0.54 -23.42 5.51
CA ALA A 82 -0.28 -22.03 5.15
C ALA A 82 -1.29 -21.07 5.80
N MET A 83 -2.58 -21.41 5.78
CA MET A 83 -3.63 -20.57 6.38
C MET A 83 -3.51 -20.49 7.92
N MET A 84 -3.22 -21.60 8.60
CA MET A 84 -2.96 -21.60 10.05
C MET A 84 -1.69 -20.82 10.41
N SER A 85 -0.65 -20.90 9.58
CA SER A 85 0.59 -20.14 9.77
C SER A 85 0.41 -18.62 9.64
N SER A 86 -0.63 -18.16 8.93
CA SER A 86 -0.95 -16.74 8.78
C SER A 86 -1.68 -16.12 9.98
N LEU A 87 -2.31 -16.93 10.84
CA LEU A 87 -3.13 -16.41 11.94
C LEU A 87 -2.30 -15.80 13.06
N VAL A 88 -1.16 -16.41 13.41
CA VAL A 88 -0.30 -15.91 14.50
C VAL A 88 0.29 -14.53 14.18
N PRO A 89 0.93 -14.30 13.01
CA PRO A 89 1.41 -12.97 12.64
C PRO A 89 0.28 -11.94 12.55
N ALA A 90 -0.91 -12.35 12.05
CA ALA A 90 -2.06 -11.47 11.99
C ALA A 90 -2.57 -11.06 13.38
N LEU A 91 -2.61 -11.99 14.33
CA LEU A 91 -2.98 -11.69 15.71
C LEU A 91 -1.96 -10.77 16.39
N ILE A 92 -0.65 -11.01 16.20
CA ILE A 92 0.41 -10.13 16.68
C ILE A 92 0.22 -8.71 16.12
N ALA A 93 0.01 -8.60 14.82
CA ALA A 93 -0.23 -7.33 14.14
C ALA A 93 -1.47 -6.60 14.69
N PHE A 94 -2.59 -7.30 14.86
CA PHE A 94 -3.82 -6.75 15.42
C PHE A 94 -3.60 -6.22 16.84
N ILE A 95 -3.03 -7.04 17.74
CA ILE A 95 -2.82 -6.67 19.15
C ILE A 95 -1.86 -5.49 19.26
N ALA A 96 -0.71 -5.56 18.57
CA ALA A 96 0.29 -4.50 18.63
C ALA A 96 -0.24 -3.17 18.04
N ALA A 97 -0.99 -3.21 16.94
CA ALA A 97 -1.67 -2.02 16.41
C ALA A 97 -2.72 -1.47 17.38
N TRP A 98 -3.51 -2.34 18.02
CA TRP A 98 -4.51 -1.91 19.00
C TRP A 98 -3.88 -1.21 20.21
N VAL A 99 -2.82 -1.80 20.77
CA VAL A 99 -2.06 -1.21 21.89
C VAL A 99 -1.43 0.13 21.46
N ALA A 100 -0.82 0.18 20.28
CA ALA A 100 -0.25 1.41 19.74
C ALA A 100 -1.30 2.52 19.57
N LEU A 101 -2.53 2.21 19.12
CA LEU A 101 -3.62 3.19 19.01
C LEU A 101 -4.07 3.74 20.35
N ILE A 102 -4.22 2.88 21.37
CA ILE A 102 -4.58 3.32 22.72
C ILE A 102 -3.53 4.32 23.24
N TRP A 103 -2.25 4.09 22.95
CA TRP A 103 -1.17 4.96 23.36
C TRP A 103 -1.08 6.26 22.54
N LEU A 104 -1.16 6.17 21.21
CA LEU A 104 -1.05 7.32 20.29
C LEU A 104 -2.23 8.29 20.37
N ARG A 105 -3.41 7.82 20.76
CA ARG A 105 -4.59 8.69 20.94
C ARG A 105 -4.54 9.57 22.19
N LYS A 106 -3.54 9.38 23.07
CA LYS A 106 -3.36 10.25 24.24
C LYS A 106 -3.00 11.68 23.79
N PRO A 107 -3.46 12.73 24.50
CA PRO A 107 -3.19 14.12 24.12
C PRO A 107 -1.69 14.41 23.94
N GLY A 108 -1.36 15.22 22.92
CA GLY A 108 0.01 15.67 22.64
C GLY A 108 0.94 14.67 21.95
N ARG A 109 0.46 13.46 21.61
CA ARG A 109 1.28 12.42 20.95
C ARG A 109 1.29 12.49 19.43
N LEU A 110 0.22 13.00 18.84
CA LEU A 110 0.02 13.14 17.40
C LEU A 110 -0.25 14.61 17.04
N PRO A 111 0.15 15.05 15.84
CA PRO A 111 -0.28 16.33 15.28
C PRO A 111 -1.81 16.44 15.24
N ALA A 112 -2.33 17.63 15.50
CA ALA A 112 -3.75 17.93 15.37
C ALA A 112 -4.04 18.47 13.96
N ASP A 113 -5.14 18.03 13.33
CA ASP A 113 -5.58 18.52 12.03
C ASP A 113 -6.82 19.43 12.19
N PRO A 114 -6.67 20.77 12.15
CA PRO A 114 -7.78 21.69 12.28
C PRO A 114 -8.60 21.76 10.98
N PRO A 115 -9.93 21.98 11.05
CA PRO A 115 -10.77 22.19 9.87
C PRO A 115 -10.25 23.31 8.97
N ASN A 116 -10.22 23.05 7.66
CA ASN A 116 -9.81 24.01 6.65
C ASN A 116 -10.80 24.02 5.47
N GLN A 117 -10.62 24.91 4.48
CA GLN A 117 -11.55 25.08 3.35
C GLN A 117 -11.75 23.83 2.47
N ARG A 118 -10.85 22.85 2.56
CA ARG A 118 -10.90 21.58 1.83
C ARG A 118 -11.31 20.39 2.71
N SER A 119 -11.37 20.55 4.03
CA SER A 119 -11.74 19.50 4.97
C SER A 119 -13.21 19.13 4.82
N LEU A 120 -13.52 17.84 4.96
CA LEU A 120 -14.89 17.34 5.11
C LEU A 120 -15.29 17.17 6.60
N HIS A 121 -14.37 17.44 7.52
CA HIS A 121 -14.60 17.35 8.96
C HIS A 121 -14.80 18.73 9.60
N GLU A 122 -15.58 18.76 10.68
CA GLU A 122 -15.87 20.00 11.42
C GLU A 122 -15.09 20.11 12.74
N ARG A 123 -14.44 19.03 13.18
CA ARG A 123 -13.71 18.97 14.45
C ARG A 123 -12.22 18.79 14.23
N THR A 124 -11.41 19.36 15.13
CA THR A 124 -9.97 19.12 15.18
C THR A 124 -9.72 17.68 15.64
N THR A 125 -9.13 16.87 14.77
CA THR A 125 -8.91 15.44 15.01
C THR A 125 -7.42 15.11 14.93
N PRO A 126 -6.87 14.23 15.79
CA PRO A 126 -5.48 13.81 15.69
C PRO A 126 -5.20 13.11 14.37
N ARG A 127 -4.06 13.43 13.73
CA ARG A 127 -3.61 12.84 12.46
C ARG A 127 -2.37 11.99 12.66
N GLY A 128 -2.26 10.89 11.93
CA GLY A 128 -1.11 9.99 11.96
C GLY A 128 -1.37 8.63 12.62
N GLY A 129 -2.64 8.21 12.69
CA GLY A 129 -3.02 6.89 13.20
C GLY A 129 -2.44 5.71 12.41
N GLY A 130 -1.98 5.95 11.17
CA GLY A 130 -1.23 4.98 10.38
C GLY A 130 0.04 4.46 11.05
N LEU A 131 0.65 5.23 11.96
CA LEU A 131 1.78 4.75 12.78
C LEU A 131 1.45 3.46 13.53
N ALA A 132 0.23 3.32 14.04
CA ALA A 132 -0.16 2.11 14.74
C ALA A 132 -0.29 0.90 13.82
N ILE A 133 -0.77 1.10 12.59
CA ILE A 133 -0.84 0.04 11.57
C ILE A 133 0.59 -0.49 11.31
N TRP A 134 1.57 0.41 11.17
CA TRP A 134 2.95 0.02 10.93
C TRP A 134 3.62 -0.61 12.15
N VAL A 135 3.34 -0.16 13.37
CA VAL A 135 3.81 -0.84 14.58
C VAL A 135 3.31 -2.29 14.62
N GLY A 136 2.02 -2.51 14.35
CA GLY A 136 1.45 -3.84 14.26
C GLY A 136 2.08 -4.69 13.15
N PHE A 137 2.13 -4.16 11.94
CA PHE A 137 2.65 -4.87 10.79
C PHE A 137 4.16 -5.19 10.91
N ILE A 138 4.97 -4.27 11.43
CA ILE A 138 6.41 -4.49 11.66
C ILE A 138 6.61 -5.54 12.76
N ALA A 139 5.80 -5.55 13.82
CA ALA A 139 5.86 -6.61 14.84
C ALA A 139 5.63 -8.00 14.23
N ALA A 140 4.67 -8.12 13.31
CA ALA A 140 4.46 -9.35 12.55
C ALA A 140 5.66 -9.69 11.62
N CYS A 141 6.27 -8.70 10.96
CA CYS A 141 7.47 -8.90 10.15
C CYS A 141 8.64 -9.47 10.96
N VAL A 142 8.87 -8.93 12.16
CA VAL A 142 9.93 -9.41 13.08
C VAL A 142 9.64 -10.82 13.56
N TRP A 143 8.38 -11.22 13.71
CA TRP A 143 8.02 -12.59 14.08
C TRP A 143 8.33 -13.60 12.96
N THR A 144 8.04 -13.24 11.71
CA THR A 144 8.09 -14.17 10.56
C THR A 144 9.43 -14.29 9.85
N LEU A 145 10.49 -13.64 10.37
CA LEU A 145 11.82 -13.50 9.72
C LEU A 145 12.16 -14.66 8.75
N PRO A 146 12.68 -14.35 7.55
CA PRO A 146 13.61 -13.26 7.27
C PRO A 146 12.96 -11.97 6.72
N ILE A 147 13.78 -10.91 6.68
CA ILE A 147 13.44 -9.60 6.10
C ILE A 147 13.18 -9.76 4.60
N ARG A 148 12.06 -9.19 4.13
CA ARG A 148 11.66 -9.23 2.72
C ARG A 148 12.18 -7.99 1.95
N PRO A 149 12.42 -8.09 0.63
CA PRO A 149 12.94 -6.98 -0.20
C PRO A 149 12.13 -5.69 -0.12
N TRP A 150 10.83 -5.78 0.12
CA TRP A 150 9.93 -4.62 0.23
C TRP A 150 10.02 -3.88 1.58
N LEU A 151 10.60 -4.49 2.63
CA LEU A 151 10.59 -3.90 3.97
C LEU A 151 11.51 -2.66 4.10
N PRO A 152 12.79 -2.66 3.67
CA PRO A 152 13.61 -1.45 3.76
C PRO A 152 13.05 -0.26 2.97
N PRO A 153 12.61 -0.41 1.70
CA PRO A 153 11.89 0.65 0.98
C PRO A 153 10.65 1.14 1.70
N LEU A 154 9.84 0.24 2.26
CA LEU A 154 8.65 0.60 3.04
C LEU A 154 9.03 1.50 4.23
N LEU A 155 10.09 1.17 4.98
CA LEU A 155 10.55 1.97 6.11
C LEU A 155 10.98 3.38 5.67
N MET A 156 11.58 3.54 4.50
CA MET A 156 11.89 4.86 3.93
C MET A 156 10.62 5.68 3.68
N VAL A 157 9.59 5.07 3.09
CA VAL A 157 8.31 5.73 2.81
C VAL A 157 7.57 6.08 4.10
N ILE A 158 7.58 5.19 5.11
CA ILE A 158 7.05 5.48 6.45
C ILE A 158 7.79 6.67 7.06
N ALA A 159 9.13 6.67 7.05
CA ALA A 159 9.93 7.71 7.69
C ALA A 159 9.68 9.11 7.09
N VAL A 160 9.65 9.25 5.75
CA VAL A 160 9.36 10.54 5.11
C VAL A 160 7.94 11.00 5.39
N SER A 161 6.98 10.07 5.44
CA SER A 161 5.57 10.39 5.68
C SER A 161 5.31 10.80 7.14
N VAL A 162 6.02 10.18 8.10
CA VAL A 162 6.07 10.61 9.50
C VAL A 162 6.61 12.03 9.63
N TRP A 163 7.66 12.36 8.88
CA TRP A 163 8.24 13.70 8.88
C TRP A 163 7.24 14.71 8.30
N ASP A 164 6.60 14.36 7.18
CA ASP A 164 5.61 15.21 6.52
C ASP A 164 4.42 15.52 7.42
N ASP A 165 3.82 14.52 8.07
CA ASP A 165 2.70 14.73 9.01
C ASP A 165 3.05 15.67 10.17
N ARG A 166 4.33 15.76 10.57
CA ARG A 166 4.78 16.60 11.70
C ARG A 166 5.22 18.01 11.33
N ARG A 167 5.92 18.16 10.20
CA ARG A 167 6.60 19.42 9.84
C ARG A 167 6.14 19.99 8.50
N GLY A 168 5.45 19.22 7.68
CA GLY A 168 5.22 19.51 6.28
C GLY A 168 6.52 19.42 5.47
N LEU A 169 6.46 18.79 4.31
CA LEU A 169 7.55 18.67 3.36
C LEU A 169 7.13 19.17 1.98
N PRO A 170 8.06 19.76 1.21
CA PRO A 170 7.81 20.07 -0.19
C PRO A 170 7.44 18.82 -0.98
N VAL A 171 6.49 18.95 -1.91
CA VAL A 171 6.02 17.85 -2.78
C VAL A 171 7.19 17.13 -3.46
N ILE A 172 8.17 17.89 -3.97
CA ILE A 172 9.36 17.33 -4.64
C ILE A 172 10.16 16.43 -3.70
N ALA A 173 10.38 16.84 -2.44
CA ALA A 173 11.11 16.03 -1.48
C ALA A 173 10.41 14.68 -1.22
N ARG A 174 9.08 14.70 -1.08
CA ARG A 174 8.27 13.49 -0.88
C ARG A 174 8.35 12.55 -2.09
N LEU A 175 8.19 13.10 -3.31
CA LEU A 175 8.28 12.33 -4.56
C LEU A 175 9.68 11.74 -4.77
N MET A 176 10.75 12.47 -4.44
CA MET A 176 12.12 11.95 -4.56
C MET A 176 12.37 10.77 -3.62
N VAL A 177 11.87 10.81 -2.39
CA VAL A 177 11.98 9.66 -1.47
C VAL A 177 11.14 8.48 -1.95
N GLN A 178 9.92 8.71 -2.43
CA GLN A 178 9.08 7.65 -3.00
C GLN A 178 9.75 6.99 -4.22
N LEU A 179 10.35 7.80 -5.11
CA LEU A 179 11.11 7.32 -6.26
C LEU A 179 12.33 6.50 -5.83
N ALA A 180 13.11 7.00 -4.85
CA ALA A 180 14.26 6.28 -4.32
C ALA A 180 13.86 4.95 -3.65
N ALA A 181 12.77 4.93 -2.89
CA ALA A 181 12.25 3.70 -2.28
C ALA A 181 11.77 2.70 -3.35
N ALA A 182 11.03 3.15 -4.36
CA ALA A 182 10.58 2.30 -5.45
C ALA A 182 11.76 1.72 -6.25
N ALA A 183 12.78 2.53 -6.55
CA ALA A 183 14.00 2.07 -7.21
C ALA A 183 14.79 1.08 -6.35
N LEU A 184 14.91 1.35 -5.04
CA LEU A 184 15.55 0.42 -4.11
C LEU A 184 14.81 -0.92 -4.06
N TRP A 185 13.48 -0.92 -4.06
CA TRP A 185 12.71 -2.16 -4.12
C TRP A 185 13.03 -2.96 -5.40
N PHE A 186 13.08 -2.33 -6.57
CA PHE A 186 13.45 -3.01 -7.82
C PHE A 186 14.85 -3.65 -7.77
N ILE A 187 15.81 -2.96 -7.13
CA ILE A 187 17.17 -3.48 -6.93
C ILE A 187 17.16 -4.72 -6.02
N LEU A 188 16.37 -4.70 -4.95
CA LEU A 188 16.31 -5.79 -3.97
C LEU A 188 15.45 -6.98 -4.40
N ASP A 189 14.39 -6.75 -5.18
CA ASP A 189 13.45 -7.79 -5.62
C ASP A 189 13.88 -8.49 -6.92
N GLU A 190 14.90 -7.95 -7.61
CA GLU A 190 15.38 -8.40 -8.93
C GLU A 190 14.25 -8.41 -9.98
N GLY A 191 13.44 -7.34 -10.00
CA GLY A 191 12.22 -7.28 -10.80
C GLY A 191 12.46 -7.45 -12.31
N SER A 192 11.70 -8.34 -12.94
CA SER A 192 11.76 -8.64 -14.39
C SER A 192 10.87 -7.73 -15.26
N ILE A 193 10.05 -6.89 -14.62
CA ILE A 193 9.14 -5.97 -15.32
C ILE A 193 9.91 -4.71 -15.71
N ASN A 194 9.46 -4.04 -16.77
CA ASN A 194 9.94 -2.71 -17.13
C ASN A 194 9.90 -1.77 -15.91
N ILE A 195 11.09 -1.39 -15.45
CA ILE A 195 11.28 -0.58 -14.24
C ILE A 195 10.54 0.75 -14.36
N ALA A 196 10.52 1.39 -15.52
CA ALA A 196 9.83 2.68 -15.69
C ALA A 196 8.33 2.57 -15.43
N ILE A 197 7.67 1.53 -15.97
CA ILE A 197 6.24 1.28 -15.73
C ILE A 197 5.99 0.99 -14.25
N GLY A 198 6.85 0.18 -13.64
CA GLY A 198 6.74 -0.16 -12.22
C GLY A 198 6.93 1.03 -11.29
N LEU A 199 7.93 1.89 -11.55
CA LEU A 199 8.16 3.13 -10.79
C LEU A 199 6.94 4.05 -10.87
N ILE A 200 6.39 4.24 -12.07
CA ILE A 200 5.17 5.05 -12.27
C ILE A 200 4.02 4.45 -11.47
N ALA A 201 3.78 3.14 -11.56
CA ALA A 201 2.69 2.48 -10.85
C ALA A 201 2.83 2.62 -9.31
N ILE A 202 4.03 2.46 -8.77
CA ILE A 202 4.29 2.57 -7.32
C ILE A 202 4.08 4.00 -6.83
N ILE A 203 4.69 4.98 -7.50
CA ILE A 203 4.55 6.39 -7.14
C ILE A 203 3.08 6.82 -7.28
N TRP A 204 2.42 6.40 -8.36
CA TRP A 204 1.02 6.69 -8.59
C TRP A 204 0.15 6.15 -7.47
N MET A 205 0.27 4.86 -7.13
CA MET A 205 -0.53 4.25 -6.07
C MET A 205 -0.27 4.88 -4.70
N ALA A 206 0.98 5.23 -4.37
CA ALA A 206 1.33 5.90 -3.12
C ALA A 206 0.61 7.26 -2.98
N ASN A 207 0.63 8.09 -4.03
CA ASN A 207 -0.04 9.39 -4.01
C ASN A 207 -1.57 9.27 -4.14
N LEU A 208 -2.05 8.28 -4.90
CA LEU A 208 -3.47 8.01 -5.06
C LEU A 208 -4.13 7.66 -3.71
N PHE A 209 -3.52 6.78 -2.92
CA PHE A 209 -4.02 6.47 -1.59
C PHE A 209 -4.07 7.72 -0.71
N ASN A 210 -3.06 8.59 -0.81
CA ASN A 210 -3.05 9.86 -0.09
C ASN A 210 -4.20 10.80 -0.50
N PHE A 211 -4.50 10.93 -1.79
CA PHE A 211 -5.63 11.75 -2.27
C PHE A 211 -7.00 11.22 -1.85
N MET A 212 -7.12 9.89 -1.72
CA MET A 212 -8.36 9.23 -1.36
C MET A 212 -8.60 9.12 0.15
N ASP A 213 -7.61 9.43 0.99
CA ASP A 213 -7.72 9.46 2.47
C ASP A 213 -8.36 10.75 3.00
N GLY A 214 -9.48 11.19 2.39
CA GLY A 214 -10.19 12.41 2.81
C GLY A 214 -11.58 12.18 3.38
N SER A 215 -12.02 10.92 3.55
CA SER A 215 -13.30 10.57 4.17
C SER A 215 -13.13 9.49 5.24
N ASP A 216 -13.82 9.66 6.37
CA ASP A 216 -13.80 8.75 7.51
C ASP A 216 -14.01 7.28 7.10
N GLY A 217 -13.08 6.42 7.52
CA GLY A 217 -13.11 4.97 7.31
C GLY A 217 -12.76 4.49 5.90
N LEU A 218 -12.66 5.40 4.92
CA LEU A 218 -12.57 5.04 3.50
C LEU A 218 -11.27 4.31 3.15
N ALA A 219 -10.12 4.95 3.38
CA ALA A 219 -8.81 4.38 3.04
C ALA A 219 -8.50 3.10 3.84
N ALA A 220 -8.90 3.06 5.12
CA ALA A 220 -8.73 1.88 5.95
C ALA A 220 -9.56 0.69 5.47
N THR A 221 -10.82 0.91 5.08
CA THR A 221 -11.69 -0.15 4.53
C THR A 221 -11.14 -0.68 3.22
N VAL A 222 -10.68 0.21 2.33
CA VAL A 222 -10.03 -0.17 1.07
C VAL A 222 -8.76 -0.99 1.31
N ALA A 223 -7.93 -0.58 2.28
CA ALA A 223 -6.74 -1.34 2.67
C ALA A 223 -7.11 -2.74 3.19
N ILE A 224 -8.09 -2.84 4.09
CA ILE A 224 -8.52 -4.13 4.65
C ILE A 224 -9.04 -5.08 3.56
N LEU A 225 -9.93 -4.59 2.69
CA LEU A 225 -10.51 -5.43 1.63
C LEU A 225 -9.49 -5.80 0.55
N GLY A 226 -8.69 -4.82 0.10
CA GLY A 226 -7.70 -5.04 -0.96
C GLY A 226 -6.54 -5.92 -0.52
N PHE A 227 -5.93 -5.64 0.64
CA PHE A 227 -4.88 -6.51 1.18
C PHE A 227 -5.43 -7.85 1.67
N GLY A 228 -6.70 -7.91 2.09
CA GLY A 228 -7.41 -9.16 2.34
C GLY A 228 -7.50 -10.04 1.09
N ALA A 229 -7.80 -9.45 -0.07
CA ALA A 229 -7.80 -10.17 -1.35
C ALA A 229 -6.40 -10.67 -1.73
N TYR A 230 -5.36 -9.85 -1.55
CA TYR A 230 -3.96 -10.28 -1.74
C TYR A 230 -3.60 -11.43 -0.80
N SER A 231 -4.01 -11.36 0.46
CA SER A 231 -3.75 -12.42 1.43
C SER A 231 -4.38 -13.73 1.03
N PHE A 232 -5.66 -13.70 0.65
CA PHE A 232 -6.36 -14.89 0.21
C PHE A 232 -5.72 -15.49 -1.06
N ALA A 233 -5.41 -14.66 -2.05
CA ALA A 233 -4.75 -15.11 -3.28
C ALA A 233 -3.34 -15.68 -3.02
N SER A 234 -2.58 -15.07 -2.11
CA SER A 234 -1.25 -15.53 -1.71
C SER A 234 -1.33 -16.91 -1.03
N ALA A 235 -2.26 -17.08 -0.08
CA ALA A 235 -2.50 -18.35 0.59
C ALA A 235 -2.97 -19.44 -0.37
N ALA A 236 -3.84 -19.12 -1.33
CA ALA A 236 -4.36 -20.09 -2.30
C ALA A 236 -3.28 -20.66 -3.23
N ASN A 237 -2.23 -19.87 -3.51
CA ASN A 237 -1.08 -20.25 -4.32
C ASN A 237 0.09 -20.83 -3.50
N GLY A 238 -0.03 -20.92 -2.18
CA GLY A 238 1.04 -21.43 -1.32
C GLY A 238 2.29 -20.54 -1.31
N ASN A 239 2.12 -19.22 -1.52
CA ASN A 239 3.24 -18.29 -1.53
C ASN A 239 3.81 -18.11 -0.11
N ALA A 240 5.14 -18.10 -0.01
CA ALA A 240 5.89 -17.97 1.23
C ALA A 240 5.64 -16.62 1.98
N ASP A 241 5.05 -15.63 1.31
CA ASP A 241 4.64 -14.35 1.90
C ASP A 241 3.21 -14.37 2.46
N ALA A 242 2.45 -15.45 2.26
CA ALA A 242 1.07 -15.59 2.72
C ALA A 242 0.87 -15.25 4.22
N PRO A 243 1.79 -15.61 5.15
CA PRO A 243 1.65 -15.23 6.56
C PRO A 243 1.66 -13.72 6.83
N LEU A 244 2.45 -12.97 6.06
CA LEU A 244 2.58 -11.53 6.22
C LEU A 244 1.49 -10.73 5.52
N THR A 245 0.98 -11.24 4.40
CA THR A 245 -0.09 -10.58 3.66
C THR A 245 -1.38 -10.44 4.48
N LEU A 246 -1.68 -11.36 5.41
CA LEU A 246 -2.81 -11.24 6.34
C LEU A 246 -2.56 -10.27 7.50
N ALA A 247 -1.29 -10.07 7.87
CA ALA A 247 -0.93 -9.24 9.00
C ALA A 247 -1.23 -7.75 8.78
N LEU A 248 -1.08 -7.25 7.55
CA LEU A 248 -1.38 -5.86 7.24
C LEU A 248 -2.87 -5.49 7.38
N PRO A 249 -3.84 -6.20 6.76
CA PRO A 249 -5.26 -5.91 6.99
C PRO A 249 -5.65 -6.16 8.46
N ALA A 250 -5.04 -7.13 9.15
CA ALA A 250 -5.24 -7.33 10.58
C ALA A 250 -4.76 -6.13 11.43
N ALA A 251 -3.61 -5.52 11.11
CA ALA A 251 -3.12 -4.30 11.76
C ALA A 251 -4.00 -3.06 11.45
N ALA A 252 -4.69 -3.05 10.31
CA ALA A 252 -5.57 -1.95 9.91
C ALA A 252 -6.96 -1.99 10.57
N LEU A 253 -7.46 -3.17 10.97
CA LEU A 253 -8.76 -3.35 11.65
C LEU A 253 -8.92 -2.49 12.93
N PRO A 254 -7.96 -2.48 13.88
CA PRO A 254 -8.01 -1.60 15.05
C PRO A 254 -8.12 -0.11 14.67
N PHE A 255 -7.42 0.31 13.62
CA PHE A 255 -7.45 1.70 13.16
C PHE A 255 -8.83 2.05 12.59
N LEU A 256 -9.42 1.18 11.76
CA LEU A 256 -10.77 1.36 11.22
C LEU A 256 -11.80 1.57 12.34
N PHE A 257 -11.69 0.86 13.45
CA PHE A 257 -12.60 1.03 14.60
C PHE A 257 -12.60 2.48 15.14
N PHE A 258 -11.44 3.13 15.21
CA PHE A 258 -11.34 4.53 15.66
C PHE A 258 -11.52 5.56 14.55
N ASN A 259 -11.32 5.17 13.29
CA ASN A 259 -11.51 6.01 12.12
C ASN A 259 -12.93 5.90 11.52
N TRP A 260 -13.78 5.01 12.05
CA TRP A 260 -15.17 4.85 11.63
C TRP A 260 -15.97 6.15 11.81
N PRO A 261 -16.84 6.55 10.85
CA PRO A 261 -17.54 7.83 10.92
C PRO A 261 -18.48 7.96 12.15
N PRO A 262 -18.32 8.99 13.00
CA PRO A 262 -17.35 10.10 12.90
C PRO A 262 -15.96 9.72 13.44
N ALA A 263 -14.92 10.01 12.65
CA ALA A 263 -13.55 9.61 12.95
C ALA A 263 -13.00 10.30 14.21
N LYS A 264 -12.30 9.51 15.04
CA LYS A 264 -11.61 9.96 16.26
C LYS A 264 -10.11 10.13 16.06
N ILE A 265 -9.58 9.67 14.93
CA ILE A 265 -8.19 9.74 14.51
C ILE A 265 -8.14 9.61 12.98
N PHE A 266 -7.31 10.40 12.32
CA PHE A 266 -7.06 10.31 10.88
C PHE A 266 -5.82 9.48 10.58
N LEU A 267 -5.82 8.84 9.41
CA LEU A 267 -4.78 7.91 8.98
C LEU A 267 -3.46 8.66 8.78
N GLY A 268 -3.52 9.81 8.10
CA GLY A 268 -2.38 10.68 7.84
C GLY A 268 -1.51 10.17 6.70
N ASP A 269 -0.54 10.98 6.28
CA ASP A 269 0.35 10.60 5.17
C ASP A 269 1.17 9.38 5.57
N VAL A 270 1.52 9.28 6.86
CA VAL A 270 2.19 8.11 7.43
C VAL A 270 1.43 6.81 7.17
N GLY A 271 0.10 6.82 7.13
CA GLY A 271 -0.67 5.62 6.82
C GLY A 271 -0.93 5.48 5.34
N ALA A 272 -1.46 6.51 4.69
CA ALA A 272 -1.95 6.44 3.33
C ALA A 272 -0.84 6.18 2.30
N VAL A 273 0.27 6.94 2.36
CA VAL A 273 1.34 6.86 1.35
C VAL A 273 2.01 5.49 1.34
N PRO A 274 2.43 4.89 2.48
CA PRO A 274 3.06 3.59 2.45
C PRO A 274 2.06 2.43 2.22
N LEU A 275 0.77 2.60 2.53
CA LEU A 275 -0.27 1.63 2.12
C LEU A 275 -0.39 1.59 0.59
N GLY A 276 -0.43 2.73 -0.08
CA GLY A 276 -0.43 2.79 -1.54
C GLY A 276 0.86 2.23 -2.16
N PHE A 277 2.01 2.54 -1.56
CA PHE A 277 3.29 1.94 -1.95
C PHE A 277 3.25 0.41 -1.91
N LEU A 278 2.80 -0.19 -0.79
CA LEU A 278 2.68 -1.64 -0.67
C LEU A 278 1.64 -2.25 -1.59
N ALA A 279 0.51 -1.56 -1.83
CA ALA A 279 -0.53 -2.07 -2.73
C ALA A 279 0.03 -2.29 -4.15
N ALA A 280 0.88 -1.37 -4.63
CA ALA A 280 1.61 -1.52 -5.88
C ALA A 280 2.72 -2.56 -5.79
N VAL A 281 3.61 -2.45 -4.80
CA VAL A 281 4.78 -3.34 -4.65
C VAL A 281 4.36 -4.80 -4.54
N TRP A 282 3.39 -5.13 -3.69
CA TRP A 282 2.88 -6.50 -3.60
C TRP A 282 2.12 -6.92 -4.85
N GLY A 283 1.35 -6.01 -5.46
CA GLY A 283 0.65 -6.29 -6.71
C GLY A 283 1.61 -6.69 -7.84
N ILE A 284 2.70 -5.93 -8.00
CA ILE A 284 3.75 -6.16 -9.00
C ILE A 284 4.55 -7.42 -8.64
N SER A 285 4.98 -7.59 -7.38
CA SER A 285 5.74 -8.77 -6.95
C SER A 285 4.95 -10.06 -7.15
N GLY A 286 3.65 -10.07 -6.82
CA GLY A 286 2.80 -11.22 -7.08
C GLY A 286 2.59 -11.50 -8.57
N TRP A 287 2.63 -10.48 -9.43
CA TRP A 287 2.65 -10.68 -10.88
C TRP A 287 3.98 -11.27 -11.37
N GLN A 288 5.12 -10.74 -10.92
CA GLN A 288 6.44 -11.24 -11.28
C GLN A 288 6.66 -12.68 -10.86
N ASN A 289 6.22 -13.02 -9.65
CA ASN A 289 6.31 -14.37 -9.08
C ASN A 289 5.19 -15.29 -9.56
N GLN A 290 4.40 -14.89 -10.57
CA GLN A 290 3.30 -15.68 -11.14
C GLN A 290 2.24 -16.13 -10.13
N SER A 291 2.12 -15.44 -8.99
CA SER A 291 1.04 -15.66 -8.02
C SER A 291 -0.30 -15.17 -8.57
N TRP A 292 -0.30 -14.16 -9.42
CA TRP A 292 -1.51 -13.70 -10.11
C TRP A 292 -1.17 -12.96 -11.42
N PRO A 293 -2.11 -12.87 -12.37
CA PRO A 293 -1.91 -12.06 -13.57
C PRO A 293 -1.93 -10.55 -13.28
N ALA A 294 -1.40 -9.73 -14.20
CA ALA A 294 -1.34 -8.27 -14.08
C ALA A 294 -2.69 -7.57 -13.82
N TRP A 295 -3.80 -8.15 -14.31
CA TRP A 295 -5.14 -7.59 -14.12
C TRP A 295 -5.61 -7.69 -12.67
N PHE A 296 -5.10 -8.63 -11.88
CA PHE A 296 -5.58 -8.92 -10.52
C PHE A 296 -5.40 -7.72 -9.57
N PRO A 297 -4.19 -7.15 -9.37
CA PRO A 297 -4.00 -6.01 -8.49
C PRO A 297 -4.78 -4.77 -8.93
N VAL A 298 -4.91 -4.56 -10.26
CA VAL A 298 -5.68 -3.46 -10.83
C VAL A 298 -7.16 -3.62 -10.53
N LEU A 299 -7.71 -4.83 -10.70
CA LEU A 299 -9.12 -5.11 -10.43
C LEU A 299 -9.42 -4.98 -8.93
N VAL A 300 -8.59 -5.52 -8.05
CA VAL A 300 -8.78 -5.48 -6.59
C VAL A 300 -8.92 -4.04 -6.07
N PHE A 301 -8.08 -3.11 -6.54
CA PHE A 301 -8.09 -1.71 -6.12
C PHE A 301 -8.81 -0.78 -7.11
N LEU A 302 -9.56 -1.32 -8.07
CA LEU A 302 -10.12 -0.56 -9.18
C LEU A 302 -10.97 0.64 -8.75
N PRO A 303 -11.89 0.56 -7.76
CA PRO A 303 -12.69 1.72 -7.37
C PRO A 303 -11.85 2.89 -6.87
N PHE A 304 -10.73 2.61 -6.19
CA PHE A 304 -9.78 3.62 -5.72
C PHE A 304 -8.94 4.16 -6.86
N ILE A 305 -8.39 3.27 -7.71
CA ILE A 305 -7.60 3.63 -8.88
C ILE A 305 -8.41 4.54 -9.81
N ALA A 306 -9.66 4.15 -10.10
CA ALA A 306 -10.52 4.84 -11.04
C ALA A 306 -10.93 6.23 -10.55
N ASP A 307 -11.36 6.41 -9.30
CA ASP A 307 -11.80 7.71 -8.79
C ASP A 307 -10.68 8.74 -8.90
N ALA A 308 -9.52 8.44 -8.30
CA ALA A 308 -8.42 9.38 -8.30
C ALA A 308 -7.83 9.58 -9.70
N THR A 309 -7.70 8.54 -10.52
CA THR A 309 -7.16 8.69 -11.88
C THR A 309 -8.08 9.52 -12.77
N VAL A 310 -9.38 9.24 -12.79
CA VAL A 310 -10.34 10.01 -13.58
C VAL A 310 -10.40 11.45 -13.09
N THR A 311 -10.39 11.67 -11.77
CA THR A 311 -10.41 13.02 -11.18
C THR A 311 -9.18 13.82 -11.59
N LEU A 312 -7.98 13.26 -11.43
CA LEU A 312 -6.72 13.95 -11.71
C LEU A 312 -6.54 14.21 -13.22
N ILE A 313 -6.90 13.25 -14.09
CA ILE A 313 -6.87 13.45 -15.55
C ILE A 313 -7.82 14.58 -15.96
N ARG A 314 -9.04 14.64 -15.40
CA ARG A 314 -9.99 15.73 -15.71
C ARG A 314 -9.50 17.08 -15.23
N ARG A 315 -8.81 17.15 -14.08
CA ARG A 315 -8.17 18.39 -13.60
C ARG A 315 -7.05 18.81 -14.55
N LEU A 316 -6.17 17.88 -14.92
CA LEU A 316 -5.08 18.14 -15.85
C LEU A 316 -5.60 18.62 -17.22
N ALA A 317 -6.64 18.00 -17.75
CA ALA A 317 -7.29 18.41 -19.01
C ALA A 317 -7.91 19.81 -18.96
N ARG A 318 -8.19 20.34 -17.76
CA ARG A 318 -8.68 21.71 -17.53
C ARG A 318 -7.54 22.70 -17.20
N GLY A 319 -6.28 22.29 -17.34
CA GLY A 319 -5.12 23.11 -16.98
C GLY A 319 -4.97 23.34 -15.47
N GLN A 320 -5.69 22.60 -14.63
CA GLN A 320 -5.60 22.72 -13.18
C GLN A 320 -4.40 21.95 -12.66
N ARG A 321 -3.72 22.51 -11.66
CA ARG A 321 -2.61 21.84 -10.98
C ARG A 321 -3.14 20.66 -10.18
N ILE A 322 -2.57 19.48 -10.41
CA ILE A 322 -2.97 18.22 -9.78
C ILE A 322 -2.44 18.06 -8.35
N TRP A 323 -1.37 18.79 -8.00
CA TRP A 323 -0.78 18.79 -6.65
C TRP A 323 -1.42 19.83 -5.73
N GLU A 324 -2.28 20.70 -6.25
CA GLU A 324 -3.02 21.66 -5.44
C GLU A 324 -4.21 20.99 -4.77
N PRO A 325 -4.47 21.25 -3.47
CA PRO A 325 -5.57 20.64 -2.77
C PRO A 325 -6.93 20.91 -3.41
N HIS A 326 -7.82 19.92 -3.40
CA HIS A 326 -9.15 20.03 -4.00
C HIS A 326 -10.17 19.08 -3.36
N ARG A 327 -11.46 19.31 -3.67
CA ARG A 327 -12.61 18.57 -3.14
C ARG A 327 -13.54 17.95 -4.20
N VAL A 328 -12.98 17.59 -5.35
CA VAL A 328 -13.74 17.16 -6.55
C VAL A 328 -13.61 15.66 -6.88
N HIS A 329 -13.00 14.85 -6.03
CA HIS A 329 -13.07 13.38 -6.15
C HIS A 329 -14.51 12.90 -6.03
N PHE A 330 -14.83 11.75 -6.62
CA PHE A 330 -16.20 11.24 -6.60
C PHE A 330 -16.68 10.95 -5.18
N TYR A 331 -15.82 10.40 -4.30
CA TYR A 331 -16.17 10.23 -2.89
C TYR A 331 -16.47 11.58 -2.21
N GLN A 332 -15.72 12.64 -2.52
CA GLN A 332 -15.93 13.97 -1.95
C GLN A 332 -17.23 14.59 -2.47
N LYS A 333 -17.55 14.39 -3.75
CA LYS A 333 -18.83 14.81 -4.33
C LYS A 333 -20.00 14.11 -3.67
N LEU A 334 -19.89 12.80 -3.41
CA LEU A 334 -20.93 12.04 -2.73
C LEU A 334 -21.20 12.55 -1.31
N VAL A 335 -20.14 12.84 -0.54
CA VAL A 335 -20.29 13.45 0.79
C VAL A 335 -21.01 14.79 0.70
N GLN A 336 -20.58 15.66 -0.23
CA GLN A 336 -21.16 16.99 -0.45
C GLN A 336 -22.60 16.96 -1.03
N LEU A 337 -22.96 15.92 -1.79
CA LEU A 337 -24.33 15.67 -2.27
C LEU A 337 -25.28 15.16 -1.18
N GLY A 338 -24.81 15.01 0.05
CA GLY A 338 -25.64 14.63 1.20
C GLY A 338 -25.64 13.13 1.51
N LEU A 339 -24.87 12.31 0.80
CA LEU A 339 -24.72 10.88 1.15
C LEU A 339 -23.97 10.71 2.49
N GLY A 340 -23.21 11.73 2.90
CA GLY A 340 -22.44 11.78 4.13
C GLY A 340 -21.28 10.77 4.14
N HIS A 341 -20.48 10.81 5.21
CA HIS A 341 -19.34 9.90 5.36
C HIS A 341 -19.76 8.42 5.42
N ARG A 342 -20.86 8.11 6.13
CA ARG A 342 -21.34 6.73 6.30
C ARG A 342 -21.85 6.13 5.00
N GLY A 343 -22.67 6.86 4.25
CA GLY A 343 -23.19 6.34 2.98
C GLY A 343 -22.11 6.24 1.91
N THR A 344 -21.19 7.21 1.86
CA THR A 344 -20.02 7.14 0.96
C THR A 344 -19.12 5.96 1.31
N LEU A 345 -18.86 5.73 2.59
CA LEU A 345 -18.10 4.56 3.07
C LEU A 345 -18.78 3.25 2.68
N ALA A 346 -20.10 3.12 2.89
CA ALA A 346 -20.85 1.92 2.54
C ALA A 346 -20.79 1.61 1.03
N LEU A 347 -20.94 2.63 0.19
CA LEU A 347 -20.84 2.48 -1.27
C LEU A 347 -19.45 2.01 -1.69
N TYR A 348 -18.39 2.66 -1.21
CA TYR A 348 -17.02 2.27 -1.56
C TYR A 348 -16.64 0.91 -0.98
N ALA A 349 -17.12 0.56 0.21
CA ALA A 349 -16.95 -0.77 0.79
C ALA A 349 -17.60 -1.84 -0.09
N ALA A 350 -18.82 -1.60 -0.59
CA ALA A 350 -19.51 -2.52 -1.49
C ALA A 350 -18.78 -2.66 -2.84
N LEU A 351 -18.31 -1.55 -3.44
CA LEU A 351 -17.52 -1.58 -4.67
C LEU A 351 -16.20 -2.34 -4.49
N MET A 352 -15.48 -2.06 -3.39
CA MET A 352 -14.23 -2.74 -3.05
C MET A 352 -14.45 -4.23 -2.77
N ALA A 353 -15.49 -4.59 -2.04
CA ALA A 353 -15.82 -5.98 -1.78
C ALA A 353 -16.19 -6.71 -3.09
N GLY A 354 -17.02 -6.11 -3.94
CA GLY A 354 -17.41 -6.69 -5.23
C GLY A 354 -16.22 -6.90 -6.17
N THR A 355 -15.37 -5.89 -6.33
CA THR A 355 -14.15 -5.98 -7.16
C THR A 355 -13.14 -6.97 -6.59
N SER A 356 -12.89 -6.95 -5.28
CA SER A 356 -11.99 -7.90 -4.61
C SER A 356 -12.48 -9.35 -4.69
N LEU A 357 -13.76 -9.61 -4.40
CA LEU A 357 -14.35 -10.95 -4.46
C LEU A 357 -14.39 -11.49 -5.89
N SER A 358 -14.76 -10.65 -6.87
CA SER A 358 -14.75 -11.06 -8.28
C SER A 358 -13.33 -11.32 -8.80
N ALA A 359 -12.33 -10.52 -8.40
CA ALA A 359 -10.93 -10.75 -8.74
C ALA A 359 -10.43 -12.10 -8.20
N VAL A 360 -10.71 -12.37 -6.92
CA VAL A 360 -10.35 -13.64 -6.26
C VAL A 360 -11.08 -14.82 -6.91
N ALA A 361 -12.38 -14.70 -7.17
CA ALA A 361 -13.15 -15.75 -7.82
C ALA A 361 -12.62 -16.06 -9.23
N ALA A 362 -12.31 -15.02 -10.01
CA ALA A 362 -11.71 -15.17 -11.33
C ALA A 362 -10.34 -15.84 -11.25
N LEU A 363 -9.48 -15.39 -10.34
CA LEU A 363 -8.15 -15.97 -10.14
C LEU A 363 -8.21 -17.47 -9.83
N LEU A 364 -9.18 -17.91 -9.02
CA LEU A 364 -9.27 -19.31 -8.62
C LEU A 364 -9.99 -20.21 -9.62
N ARG A 365 -10.97 -19.68 -10.37
CA ARG A 365 -11.89 -20.50 -11.18
C ARG A 365 -11.78 -20.26 -12.68
N ALA A 366 -11.46 -19.04 -13.10
CA ALA A 366 -11.41 -18.67 -14.51
C ALA A 366 -10.44 -17.49 -14.74
N PRO A 367 -9.10 -17.70 -14.64
CA PRO A 367 -8.12 -16.62 -14.74
C PRO A 367 -8.21 -15.82 -16.05
N ALA A 368 -8.62 -16.49 -17.14
CA ALA A 368 -8.83 -15.88 -18.45
C ALA A 368 -9.98 -14.85 -18.46
N ALA A 369 -10.97 -14.98 -17.57
CA ALA A 369 -12.10 -14.05 -17.46
C ALA A 369 -11.73 -12.74 -16.73
N GLY A 370 -10.55 -12.66 -16.10
CA GLY A 370 -10.17 -11.51 -15.28
C GLY A 370 -10.10 -10.19 -16.04
N MET A 371 -9.59 -10.18 -17.28
CA MET A 371 -9.58 -8.97 -18.12
C MET A 371 -11.00 -8.52 -18.51
N LEU A 372 -11.89 -9.47 -18.81
CA LEU A 372 -13.29 -9.17 -19.11
C LEU A 372 -13.98 -8.56 -17.88
N LEU A 373 -13.78 -9.15 -16.70
CA LEU A 373 -14.31 -8.62 -15.44
C LEU A 373 -13.76 -7.23 -15.12
N LEU A 374 -12.48 -6.98 -15.39
CA LEU A 374 -11.89 -5.65 -15.28
C LEU A 374 -12.61 -4.64 -16.18
N GLY A 375 -12.88 -5.01 -17.45
CA GLY A 375 -13.67 -4.19 -18.37
C GLY A 375 -15.10 -3.95 -17.88
N LEU A 376 -15.78 -4.97 -17.39
CA LEU A 376 -17.15 -4.85 -16.85
C LEU A 376 -17.22 -3.92 -15.63
N TRP A 377 -16.32 -4.08 -14.67
CA TRP A 377 -16.26 -3.18 -13.52
C TRP A 377 -15.88 -1.75 -13.91
N ALA A 378 -15.00 -1.57 -14.90
CA ALA A 378 -14.69 -0.25 -15.43
C ALA A 378 -15.94 0.42 -16.04
N VAL A 379 -16.81 -0.33 -16.73
CA VAL A 379 -18.10 0.17 -17.22
C VAL A 379 -19.02 0.55 -16.07
N VAL A 380 -19.17 -0.32 -15.05
CA VAL A 380 -20.00 -0.04 -13.87
C VAL A 380 -19.55 1.25 -13.16
N LEU A 381 -18.25 1.39 -12.92
CA LEU A 381 -17.70 2.59 -12.28
C LEU A 381 -17.87 3.83 -13.16
N THR A 382 -17.70 3.70 -14.48
CA THR A 382 -17.91 4.81 -15.42
C THR A 382 -19.36 5.30 -15.37
N LEU A 383 -20.34 4.39 -15.42
CA LEU A 383 -21.76 4.74 -15.31
C LEU A 383 -22.09 5.38 -13.95
N LEU A 384 -21.54 4.85 -12.86
CA LEU A 384 -21.68 5.44 -11.54
C LEU A 384 -21.12 6.87 -11.50
N TYR A 385 -19.92 7.08 -12.02
CA TYR A 385 -19.27 8.40 -12.05
C TYR A 385 -20.03 9.40 -12.92
N ILE A 386 -20.57 8.97 -14.06
CA ILE A 386 -21.47 9.81 -14.88
C ILE A 386 -22.71 10.21 -14.07
N SER A 387 -23.33 9.28 -13.34
CA SER A 387 -24.50 9.55 -12.49
C SER A 387 -24.19 10.54 -11.37
N ILE A 388 -23.04 10.39 -10.71
CA ILE A 388 -22.58 11.33 -9.67
C ILE A 388 -22.34 12.71 -10.27
N ASP A 389 -21.68 12.79 -11.43
CA ASP A 389 -21.44 14.07 -12.11
C ASP A 389 -22.73 14.76 -12.55
N TYR A 390 -23.70 14.00 -13.06
CA TYR A 390 -25.01 14.52 -13.43
C TYR A 390 -25.71 15.13 -12.22
N SER A 391 -25.73 14.40 -11.10
CA SER A 391 -26.33 14.84 -9.84
C SER A 391 -25.63 16.08 -9.29
N TRP A 392 -24.28 16.12 -9.36
CA TRP A 392 -23.45 17.25 -8.97
C TRP A 392 -23.79 18.53 -9.73
N ARG A 393 -23.87 18.44 -11.07
CA ARG A 393 -24.21 19.60 -11.91
C ARG A 393 -25.62 20.11 -11.64
N LYS A 394 -26.57 19.20 -11.40
CA LYS A 394 -27.94 19.58 -11.04
C LYS A 394 -27.99 20.32 -9.70
N SER A 395 -27.22 19.92 -8.70
CA SER A 395 -27.18 20.64 -7.42
C SER A 395 -26.56 22.03 -7.52
N GLU A 396 -25.55 22.22 -8.38
CA GLU A 396 -24.95 23.54 -8.61
C GLU A 396 -25.94 24.52 -9.24
N GLN A 397 -26.79 24.05 -10.16
CA GLN A 397 -27.81 24.88 -10.81
C GLN A 397 -28.92 25.37 -9.88
N HIS A 398 -29.21 24.64 -8.79
CA HIS A 398 -30.23 25.04 -7.81
C HIS A 398 -29.69 25.98 -6.73
N THR A 399 -28.37 26.17 -6.66
CA THR A 399 -27.71 27.04 -5.66
C THR A 399 -27.36 28.42 -6.23
N GLN A 400 -27.46 28.58 -7.56
CA GLN A 400 -27.40 29.86 -8.27
C GLN A 400 -28.80 30.39 -8.48
#